data_AF-A0A429WWG4-F1
#
_entry.id   AF-A0A429WWG4-F1
#
_cell.length_a   1.000
_cell.length_b   1.000
_cell.length_c   1.000
_cell.angle_alpha   90.00
_cell.angle_beta   90.00
_cell.angle_gamma   90.00
#
_symmetry.space_group_name_H-M   'P 1'
#
loop_
_entity.id
_entity.type
_entity.pdbx_description
1 polymer ?
#
loop_
_entity_poly.entity_id
_entity_poly.type
_entity_poly.pdbx_seq_one_letter_code
_entity_poly.pdbx_strand_id
1 'polypeptide(L)' 'METRRLKAGQPITPDQFEEMSDEQLARLVPRAYREFFPGKDFCADGHFYLHDGTAWSFYRGDFLDE' A
#
# COMPACT_ATOMS: atom_id res chain seq x y z
N MET A 1 15.00 -4.24 16.84
CA MET A 1 13.87 -3.74 16.04
C MET A 1 13.24 -4.94 15.38
N GLU A 2 12.04 -5.33 15.79
CA GLU A 2 11.32 -6.44 15.17
C GLU A 2 11.10 -6.11 13.70
N THR A 3 11.83 -6.78 12.82
CA THR A 3 11.64 -6.70 11.38
C THR A 3 10.35 -7.42 11.05
N ARG A 4 9.22 -6.77 11.31
CA ARG A 4 7.91 -7.21 10.83
C ARG A 4 8.07 -7.53 9.35
N ARG A 5 7.83 -8.79 8.97
CA ARG A 5 7.95 -9.22 7.58
C ARG A 5 6.85 -8.54 6.79
N LEU A 6 7.17 -7.40 6.17
CA LEU A 6 6.28 -6.71 5.24
C LEU A 6 6.05 -7.63 4.05
N LYS A 7 4.82 -8.11 3.92
CA LYS A 7 4.38 -8.96 2.81
C LYS A 7 3.39 -8.19 1.95
N ALA A 8 3.42 -8.47 0.65
CA ALA A 8 2.41 -7.94 -0.26
C ALA A 8 1.02 -8.39 0.19
N GLY A 9 0.07 -7.46 0.20
CA GLY A 9 -1.30 -7.69 0.65
C GLY A 9 -1.48 -7.80 2.18
N GLN A 10 -0.46 -7.47 2.97
CA GLN A 10 -0.65 -7.37 4.41
C GLN A 10 -1.34 -6.04 4.77
N PRO A 11 -2.49 -6.06 5.47
CA PRO A 11 -3.14 -4.85 5.93
C PRO A 11 -2.31 -4.16 7.01
N ILE A 12 -2.32 -2.83 6.99
CA ILE A 12 -1.70 -1.97 8.01
C ILE A 12 -2.69 -0.95 8.54
N THR A 13 -2.40 -0.35 9.70
CA THR A 13 -3.24 0.74 10.25
C THR A 13 -2.84 2.10 9.68
N PRO A 14 -3.69 3.14 9.79
CA PRO A 14 -3.34 4.51 9.41
C PRO A 14 -2.05 4.99 10.08
N ASP A 15 -1.92 4.76 11.39
CA ASP A 15 -0.71 5.07 12.16
C ASP A 15 0.55 4.40 11.57
N GLN A 16 0.46 3.10 11.22
CA GLN A 16 1.57 2.40 10.57
C GLN A 16 1.88 2.95 9.18
N PHE A 17 0.86 3.36 8.42
CA PHE A 17 1.05 3.98 7.11
C PHE A 17 1.80 5.32 7.25
N GLU A 18 1.48 6.10 8.28
CA GLU A 18 2.16 7.36 8.60
C GLU A 18 3.61 7.14 9.06
N GLU A 19 3.90 6.08 9.81
CA GLU A 19 5.26 5.73 10.23
C GLU A 19 6.12 5.09 9.12
N MET A 20 5.51 4.50 8.10
CA MET A 20 6.21 3.79 7.03
C MET A 20 6.69 4.72 5.91
N SER A 21 7.84 4.38 5.33
CA SER A 21 8.38 5.03 4.12
C SER A 21 7.81 4.42 2.83
N ASP A 22 7.98 5.12 1.71
CA ASP A 22 7.54 4.69 0.38
C ASP A 22 8.10 3.31 0.00
N GLU A 23 9.37 3.06 0.29
CA GLU A 23 10.00 1.76 0.05
C GLU A 23 9.35 0.63 0.85
N GLN A 24 8.89 0.91 2.07
CA GLN A 24 8.22 -0.06 2.93
C GLN A 24 6.78 -0.30 2.45
N LEU A 25 6.07 0.75 2.05
CA LEU A 25 4.73 0.66 1.46
C LEU A 25 4.76 -0.08 0.12
N ALA A 26 5.74 0.19 -0.74
CA ALA A 26 5.94 -0.52 -1.99
C ALA A 26 6.12 -2.05 -1.80
N ARG A 27 6.64 -2.49 -0.64
CA ARG A 27 6.72 -3.93 -0.29
C ARG A 27 5.36 -4.55 0.04
N LEU A 28 4.41 -3.76 0.53
CA LEU A 28 3.03 -4.18 0.78
C LEU A 28 2.20 -4.24 -0.51
N VAL A 29 2.63 -3.56 -1.57
CA VAL A 29 2.00 -3.65 -2.89
C VAL A 29 2.44 -4.94 -3.61
N PRO A 30 1.50 -5.71 -4.21
CA PRO A 30 1.84 -6.85 -5.05
C PRO A 30 2.79 -6.47 -6.18
N ARG A 31 3.69 -7.40 -6.55
CA ARG A 31 4.73 -7.13 -7.55
C ARG A 31 4.16 -6.65 -8.89
N ALA A 32 2.98 -7.12 -9.29
CA ALA A 32 2.29 -6.70 -10.50
C ALA A 32 1.85 -5.23 -10.48
N TYR A 33 1.65 -4.64 -9.30
CA TYR A 33 1.16 -3.27 -9.14
C TYR A 33 2.19 -2.30 -8.53
N ARG A 34 3.31 -2.82 -8.04
CA ARG A 34 4.37 -2.03 -7.40
C ARG A 34 4.92 -0.94 -8.32
N GLU A 35 5.01 -1.20 -9.62
CA GLU A 35 5.46 -0.21 -10.61
C GLU A 35 4.48 0.96 -10.80
N PHE A 36 3.20 0.75 -10.48
CA PHE A 36 2.17 1.78 -10.51
C PHE A 36 2.00 2.51 -9.17
N PHE A 37 2.74 2.11 -8.13
CA PHE A 37 2.68 2.77 -6.84
C PHE A 37 3.26 4.19 -6.98
N PRO A 38 2.44 5.24 -6.78
CA PRO A 38 2.87 6.61 -7.07
C PRO A 38 3.72 7.22 -5.94
N GLY A 39 3.93 6.47 -4.84
CA GLY A 39 4.55 6.97 -3.61
C GLY A 39 3.52 7.33 -2.55
N LYS A 40 3.98 7.45 -1.29
CA LYS A 40 3.12 7.73 -0.14
C LYS A 40 2.38 9.05 -0.26
N ASP A 41 3.08 10.08 -0.76
CA ASP A 41 2.55 11.45 -0.90
C ASP A 41 1.34 11.53 -1.85
N PHE A 42 1.27 10.61 -2.80
CA PHE A 42 0.19 10.50 -3.78
C PHE A 42 -0.90 9.49 -3.37
N CYS A 43 -0.79 8.89 -2.19
CA CYS A 43 -1.85 8.05 -1.63
C CYS A 43 -2.84 8.93 -0.87
N ALA A 44 -4.10 8.94 -1.29
CA ALA A 44 -5.16 9.52 -0.50
C ALA A 44 -5.54 8.52 0.60
N ASP A 45 -5.56 8.89 1.89
CA ASP A 45 -6.03 8.04 3.00
C ASP A 45 -5.58 6.56 2.92
N GLY A 46 -4.28 6.33 2.72
CA GLY A 46 -3.73 4.96 2.63
C GLY A 46 -4.25 4.13 1.44
N HIS A 47 -4.71 4.77 0.36
CA HIS A 47 -5.07 4.13 -0.89
C HIS A 47 -4.51 4.88 -2.11
N PHE A 48 -4.25 4.15 -3.19
CA PHE A 48 -3.88 4.74 -4.47
C PHE A 48 -4.67 4.12 -5.61
N TYR A 49 -4.96 4.93 -6.63
CA TYR A 49 -5.72 4.54 -7.80
C TYR A 49 -4.80 4.05 -8.90
N LEU A 50 -5.14 2.92 -9.50
CA LEU A 50 -4.50 2.38 -10.69
C LEU A 50 -5.14 2.99 -11.95
N HIS A 51 -4.42 2.91 -13.07
CA HIS A 51 -4.90 3.39 -14.37
C HIS A 51 -6.19 2.70 -14.87
N ASP A 52 -6.47 1.50 -14.37
CA ASP A 52 -7.66 0.72 -14.72
C ASP A 52 -8.92 1.17 -13.95
N GLY A 53 -8.78 2.10 -13.01
CA GLY A 53 -9.88 2.60 -12.17
C GLY A 53 -10.06 1.83 -10.85
N THR A 54 -9.34 0.73 -10.66
CA THR A 54 -9.26 0.03 -9.37
C THR A 54 -8.41 0.81 -8.37
N ALA A 55 -8.70 0.69 -7.08
CA ALA A 55 -7.96 1.35 -6.01
C ALA A 55 -7.40 0.33 -5.03
N TRP A 56 -6.08 0.37 -4.80
CA TRP A 56 -5.44 -0.48 -3.80
C TRP A 56 -5.52 0.18 -2.42
N SER A 57 -5.96 -0.57 -1.41
CA SER A 57 -6.00 -0.11 -0.01
C SER A 57 -4.92 -0.79 0.82
N PHE A 58 -4.03 0.00 1.42
CA PHE A 58 -3.07 -0.50 2.40
C PHE A 58 -3.72 -0.98 3.69
N TYR A 59 -4.92 -0.48 4.01
CA TYR A 59 -5.65 -0.86 5.22
C TYR A 59 -6.34 -2.21 5.10
N ARG A 60 -6.77 -2.58 3.88
CA ARG A 60 -7.30 -3.92 3.58
C ARG A 60 -6.20 -4.89 3.14
N GLY A 61 -5.12 -4.38 2.56
CA GLY A 61 -4.13 -5.21 1.89
C GLY A 61 -4.68 -5.82 0.60
N ASP A 62 -5.68 -5.18 0.00
CA ASP A 62 -6.34 -5.62 -1.24
C ASP A 62 -7.00 -4.43 -1.95
N PHE A 63 -7.70 -4.68 -3.05
CA PHE A 63 -8.44 -3.67 -3.78
C PHE A 63 -9.71 -3.22 -3.02
N LEU A 64 -10.13 -1.98 -3.23
CA LEU A 64 -11.34 -1.41 -2.64
C LEU A 64 -12.63 -1.93 -3.31
N ASP A 65 -12.52 -2.44 -4.53
CA ASP A 65 -13.64 -2.94 -5.33
C ASP A 65 -13.88 -4.43 -5.03
N GLU A 66 -14.72 -4.69 -4.03
CA GLU A 66 -15.51 -5.93 -3.90
C GLU A 66 -16.90 -5.58 -3.32
#